data_AF-A0A8A1UKV2-F1
#
_entry.id   AF-A0A8A1UKV2-F1
#
_cell.length_a   1.000
_cell.length_b   1.000
_cell.length_c   1.000
_cell.angle_alpha   90.00
_cell.angle_beta   90.00
_cell.angle_gamma   90.00
#
_symmetry.space_group_name_H-M   'P 1'
#
loop_
_entity.id
_entity.type
_entity.pdbx_description
1 polymer ?
#
loop_
_entity_poly.entity_id
_entity_poly.type
_entity_poly.pdbx_seq_one_letter_code
_entity_poly.pdbx_strand_id
1 'polypeptide(L)'
;MAARALAEQVAGQARYEREQWVRQEQRQVYGDINRAYGELATALSALHAALAERRPVQELVERVEERRLRLSVAVGPTAMPGPEEVDDVACALIGATEAFVAAYRELAVLPRADEPVRLDAVRERVAGRRQMCTPA
;
A
#
# COMPACT_ATOMS: atom_id res chain seq x y z
N MET A 1 -50.24 9.92 -19.40
CA MET A 1 -50.04 9.59 -17.97
C MET A 1 -49.21 8.31 -17.80
N ALA A 2 -49.63 7.18 -18.38
CA ALA A 2 -48.90 5.89 -18.24
C ALA A 2 -47.44 5.89 -18.74
N ALA A 3 -47.15 6.52 -19.90
CA ALA A 3 -45.80 6.59 -20.45
C ALA A 3 -44.81 7.38 -19.55
N ARG A 4 -45.29 8.41 -18.85
CA ARG A 4 -44.49 9.21 -17.92
C ARG A 4 -44.18 8.45 -16.64
N ALA A 5 -45.18 7.74 -16.10
CA ALA A 5 -45.00 6.89 -14.93
C ALA A 5 -44.01 5.75 -15.20
N LEU A 6 -44.07 5.14 -16.40
CA LEU A 6 -43.12 4.12 -16.82
C LEU A 6 -41.70 4.69 -16.96
N ALA A 7 -41.54 5.88 -17.55
CA ALA A 7 -40.24 6.53 -17.66
C ALA A 7 -39.61 6.85 -16.29
N GLU A 8 -40.41 7.34 -15.34
CA GLU A 8 -39.97 7.59 -13.97
C GLU A 8 -39.56 6.31 -13.25
N GLN A 9 -40.30 5.21 -13.45
CA GLN A 9 -39.97 3.90 -12.88
C GLN A 9 -38.65 3.35 -13.45
N VAL A 10 -38.45 3.42 -14.77
CA VAL A 10 -37.21 2.96 -15.42
C VAL A 10 -36.02 3.79 -14.97
N ALA A 11 -36.17 5.12 -14.86
CA ALA A 11 -35.10 5.99 -14.36
C ALA A 11 -34.75 5.70 -12.90
N GLY A 12 -35.76 5.44 -12.06
CA GLY A 12 -35.57 5.02 -10.67
C GLY A 12 -34.83 3.69 -10.57
N GLN A 13 -35.17 2.72 -11.42
CA GLN A 13 -34.51 1.42 -11.46
C GLN A 13 -33.06 1.52 -11.94
N ALA A 14 -32.80 2.25 -13.02
CA ALA A 14 -31.43 2.47 -13.51
C ALA A 14 -30.54 3.15 -12.48
N ARG A 15 -31.10 4.10 -11.71
CA ARG A 15 -30.39 4.74 -10.60
C ARG A 15 -30.07 3.73 -9.49
N TYR A 16 -31.04 2.91 -9.10
CA TYR A 16 -30.84 1.90 -8.05
C TYR A 16 -29.78 0.87 -8.45
N GLU A 17 -29.84 0.35 -9.68
CA GLU A 17 -28.87 -0.60 -10.22
C GLU A 17 -27.46 0.00 -10.25
N ARG A 18 -27.33 1.27 -10.68
CA ARG A 18 -26.07 2.00 -10.63
C ARG A 18 -25.53 2.13 -9.21
N GLU A 19 -26.36 2.49 -8.25
CA GLU A 19 -25.94 2.61 -6.86
C GLU A 19 -25.51 1.26 -6.26
N GLN A 20 -26.18 0.15 -6.62
CA GLN A 20 -25.77 -1.19 -6.21
C GLN A 20 -24.43 -1.59 -6.82
N TRP A 21 -24.24 -1.33 -8.12
CA TRP A 21 -22.97 -1.58 -8.81
C TRP A 21 -21.82 -0.80 -8.16
N VAL A 22 -22.00 0.49 -7.88
CA VAL A 22 -20.98 1.32 -7.19
C VAL A 22 -20.63 0.73 -5.81
N ARG A 23 -21.63 0.31 -5.02
CA ARG A 23 -21.38 -0.32 -3.70
C ARG A 23 -20.65 -1.65 -3.81
N GLN A 24 -20.91 -2.42 -4.87
CA GLN A 24 -20.23 -3.70 -5.11
C GLN A 24 -18.78 -3.47 -5.53
N GLU A 25 -18.55 -2.56 -6.47
CA GLU A 25 -17.22 -2.18 -6.94
C GLU A 25 -16.37 -1.66 -5.79
N GLN A 26 -16.90 -0.74 -4.98
CA GLN A 26 -16.20 -0.24 -3.79
C GLN A 26 -15.81 -1.36 -2.83
N ARG A 27 -16.72 -2.31 -2.54
CA ARG A 27 -16.40 -3.46 -1.68
C ARG A 27 -15.29 -4.33 -2.24
N GLN A 28 -15.27 -4.54 -3.55
CA GLN A 28 -14.22 -5.30 -4.20
C GLN A 28 -12.87 -4.57 -4.10
N VAL A 29 -12.86 -3.27 -4.41
CA VAL A 29 -11.67 -2.41 -4.30
C VAL A 29 -11.09 -2.46 -2.89
N TYR A 30 -11.89 -2.27 -1.83
CA TYR A 30 -11.37 -2.38 -0.46
C TYR A 30 -10.86 -3.79 -0.12
N GLY A 31 -11.51 -4.83 -0.64
CA GLY A 31 -11.06 -6.21 -0.46
C GLY A 31 -9.66 -6.42 -1.05
N ASP A 32 -9.41 -5.89 -2.24
CA ASP A 32 -8.12 -5.99 -2.92
C ASP A 32 -7.03 -5.15 -2.23
N ILE A 33 -7.36 -3.95 -1.74
CA ILE A 33 -6.45 -3.12 -0.94
C ILE A 33 -6.07 -3.83 0.37
N ASN A 34 -7.06 -4.35 1.11
CA ASN A 34 -6.79 -5.07 2.36
C ASN A 34 -5.92 -6.31 2.13
N ARG A 35 -6.15 -7.03 1.03
CA ARG A 35 -5.29 -8.16 0.64
C ARG A 35 -3.85 -7.69 0.37
N ALA A 36 -3.69 -6.66 -0.47
CA ALA A 36 -2.36 -6.14 -0.83
C ALA A 36 -1.61 -5.61 0.41
N TYR A 37 -2.32 -4.93 1.31
CA TYR A 37 -1.77 -4.47 2.59
C TYR A 37 -1.27 -5.65 3.45
N GLY A 38 -2.09 -6.69 3.62
CA GLY A 38 -1.72 -7.88 4.39
C GLY A 38 -0.51 -8.62 3.80
N GLU A 39 -0.44 -8.71 2.47
CA GLU A 39 0.71 -9.29 1.76
C GLU A 39 1.99 -8.48 1.98
N LEU A 40 1.92 -7.14 1.89
CA LEU A 40 3.06 -6.27 2.14
C LEU A 40 3.51 -6.34 3.60
N ALA A 41 2.58 -6.32 4.55
CA ALA A 41 2.89 -6.46 5.98
C ALA A 41 3.59 -7.79 6.30
N THR A 42 3.16 -8.88 5.65
CA THR A 42 3.80 -10.20 5.78
C THR A 42 5.22 -10.18 5.22
N ALA A 43 5.43 -9.60 4.03
CA ALA A 43 6.75 -9.49 3.41
C ALA A 43 7.72 -8.64 4.26
N LEU A 44 7.24 -7.51 4.80
CA LEU A 44 8.02 -6.66 5.71
C LEU A 44 8.39 -7.38 7.01
N SER A 45 7.46 -8.17 7.56
CA SER A 45 7.71 -8.97 8.77
C SER A 45 8.79 -10.03 8.53
N ALA A 46 8.73 -10.72 7.39
CA ALA A 46 9.74 -11.71 7.01
C ALA A 46 11.13 -11.06 6.81
N LEU A 47 11.17 -9.90 6.14
CA LEU A 47 12.41 -9.12 5.98
C LEU A 47 12.96 -8.68 7.34
N HIS A 48 12.11 -8.20 8.24
CA HIS A 48 12.52 -7.80 9.59
C HIS A 48 13.10 -8.97 10.39
N ALA A 49 12.44 -10.14 10.36
CA ALA A 49 12.94 -11.34 11.04
C ALA A 49 14.30 -11.80 10.48
N ALA A 50 14.44 -11.81 9.16
CA ALA A 50 15.70 -12.19 8.53
C ALA A 50 16.84 -11.22 8.86
N LEU A 51 16.55 -9.91 8.98
CA LEU A 51 17.52 -8.93 9.46
C LEU A 51 17.91 -9.16 10.92
N ALA A 52 16.95 -9.45 11.80
CA ALA A 52 17.21 -9.75 13.21
C ALA A 52 18.10 -11.00 13.37
N GLU A 53 17.88 -12.00 12.52
CA GLU A 53 18.65 -13.24 12.48
C GLU A 53 19.93 -13.15 11.60
N ARG A 54 20.23 -11.98 11.02
CA ARG A 54 21.37 -11.75 10.11
C ARG A 54 21.45 -12.73 8.93
N ARG A 55 20.29 -13.15 8.42
CA ARG A 55 20.17 -14.02 7.25
C ARG A 55 20.27 -13.21 5.95
N PRO A 56 20.55 -13.85 4.81
CA PRO A 56 20.45 -13.20 3.50
C PRO A 56 19.05 -12.66 3.28
N VAL A 57 18.92 -11.44 2.75
CA VAL A 57 17.61 -10.78 2.60
C VAL A 57 17.35 -10.21 1.21
N GLN A 58 18.25 -10.43 0.24
CA GLN A 58 18.11 -9.92 -1.13
C GLN A 58 16.75 -10.30 -1.74
N GLU A 59 16.39 -11.58 -1.72
CA GLU A 59 15.11 -12.07 -2.22
C GLU A 59 13.91 -11.50 -1.44
N LEU A 60 14.08 -11.25 -0.14
CA LEU A 60 13.02 -10.66 0.71
C LEU A 60 12.80 -9.19 0.39
N VAL A 61 13.86 -8.45 0.06
CA VAL A 61 13.78 -7.06 -0.39
C VAL A 61 13.05 -6.96 -1.73
N GLU A 62 13.38 -7.83 -2.69
CA GLU A 62 12.67 -7.91 -3.97
C GLU A 62 11.18 -8.23 -3.76
N ARG A 63 10.88 -9.14 -2.84
CA ARG A 63 9.51 -9.50 -2.49
C ARG A 63 8.75 -8.33 -1.85
N VAL A 64 9.39 -7.56 -0.98
CA VAL A 64 8.78 -6.34 -0.40
C VAL A 64 8.47 -5.32 -1.49
N GLU A 65 9.39 -5.09 -2.43
CA GLU A 65 9.16 -4.19 -3.56
C GLU A 65 8.02 -4.67 -4.47
N GLU A 66 7.97 -5.98 -4.77
CA GLU A 66 6.86 -6.57 -5.52
C GLU A 66 5.51 -6.29 -4.83
N ARG A 67 5.41 -6.51 -3.51
CA ARG A 67 4.15 -6.29 -2.77
C ARG A 67 3.81 -4.81 -2.63
N ARG A 68 4.81 -3.94 -2.54
CA ARG A 68 4.61 -2.49 -2.57
C ARG A 68 3.98 -2.05 -3.89
N LEU A 69 4.48 -2.55 -5.02
CA LEU A 69 3.92 -2.26 -6.34
C LEU A 69 2.48 -2.78 -6.46
N ARG A 70 2.19 -3.97 -5.94
CA ARG A 70 0.81 -4.51 -5.91
C ARG A 70 -0.13 -3.62 -5.10
N LEU A 71 0.31 -3.10 -3.94
CA LEU A 71 -0.48 -2.15 -3.15
C LEU A 71 -0.73 -0.85 -3.93
N SER A 72 0.28 -0.31 -4.60
CA SER A 72 0.14 0.88 -5.45
C SER A 72 -0.91 0.68 -6.55
N VAL A 73 -0.89 -0.49 -7.22
CA VAL A 73 -1.90 -0.83 -8.24
C VAL A 73 -3.29 -1.01 -7.63
N ALA A 74 -3.40 -1.65 -6.47
CA ALA A 74 -4.69 -1.90 -5.81
C ALA A 74 -5.37 -0.62 -5.31
N VAL A 75 -4.58 0.39 -4.96
CA VAL A 75 -5.07 1.68 -4.46
C VAL A 75 -5.38 2.65 -5.58
N GLY A 76 -4.76 2.53 -6.76
CA GLY A 76 -5.02 3.39 -7.92
C GLY A 76 -6.52 3.60 -8.26
N PRO A 77 -7.37 2.57 -8.19
CA PRO A 77 -8.81 2.71 -8.37
C PRO A 77 -9.52 3.56 -7.32
N THR A 78 -8.93 3.87 -6.16
CA THR A 78 -9.57 4.69 -5.10
C THR A 78 -9.51 6.19 -5.36
N ALA A 79 -8.61 6.66 -6.23
CA ALA A 79 -8.46 8.08 -6.58
C ALA A 79 -9.68 8.67 -7.32
N MET A 80 -10.65 7.86 -7.75
CA MET A 80 -11.82 8.28 -8.54
C MET A 80 -13.19 7.97 -7.85
N PRO A 81 -13.35 6.91 -7.04
CA PRO A 81 -14.57 6.60 -6.30
C PRO A 81 -14.38 6.19 -4.82
N GLY A 82 -13.19 6.30 -4.23
CA GLY A 82 -12.87 5.88 -2.85
C GLY A 82 -12.79 7.03 -1.84
N PRO A 83 -12.67 6.73 -0.54
CA PRO A 83 -12.42 7.72 0.50
C PRO A 83 -10.99 8.21 0.35
N GLU A 84 -10.80 9.53 0.34
CA GLU A 84 -9.48 10.17 0.25
C GLU A 84 -8.54 9.64 1.33
N GLU A 85 -9.05 9.28 2.52
CA GLU A 85 -8.23 8.77 3.62
C GLU A 85 -7.55 7.43 3.30
N VAL A 86 -8.11 6.61 2.41
CA VAL A 86 -7.51 5.32 2.05
C VAL A 86 -6.32 5.49 1.11
N ASP A 87 -6.43 6.41 0.15
CA ASP A 87 -5.34 6.75 -0.76
C ASP A 87 -4.19 7.39 0.01
N ASP A 88 -4.47 8.36 0.89
CA ASP A 88 -3.47 9.03 1.72
C ASP A 88 -2.68 8.04 2.60
N VAL A 89 -3.38 7.13 3.30
CA VAL A 89 -2.74 6.12 4.15
C VAL A 89 -1.89 5.16 3.32
N ALA A 90 -2.37 4.76 2.15
CA ALA A 90 -1.61 3.91 1.24
C ALA A 90 -0.35 4.61 0.70
N CYS A 91 -0.46 5.87 0.26
CA CYS A 91 0.67 6.70 -0.17
C CYS A 91 1.72 6.83 0.94
N ALA A 92 1.30 7.10 2.17
CA ALA A 92 2.19 7.18 3.33
C ALA A 92 2.93 5.85 3.58
N LEU A 93 2.23 4.71 3.47
CA LEU A 93 2.85 3.39 3.64
C LEU A 93 3.83 3.05 2.50
N ILE A 94 3.44 3.35 1.25
CA ILE A 94 4.28 3.14 0.07
C ILE A 94 5.59 3.93 0.24
N GLY A 95 5.50 5.22 0.58
CA GLY A 95 6.68 6.07 0.80
C GLY A 95 7.56 5.59 1.97
N ALA A 96 6.94 5.15 3.08
CA ALA A 96 7.69 4.58 4.20
C ALA A 96 8.43 3.29 3.81
N THR A 97 7.82 2.46 2.96
CA THR A 97 8.43 1.23 2.45
C THR A 97 9.60 1.52 1.52
N GLU A 98 9.45 2.50 0.61
CA GLU A 98 10.56 2.96 -0.26
C GLU A 98 11.74 3.48 0.57
N ALA A 99 11.47 4.29 1.58
CA ALA A 99 12.51 4.81 2.48
C ALA A 99 13.22 3.67 3.23
N PHE A 100 12.48 2.66 3.68
CA PHE A 100 13.02 1.49 4.35
C PHE A 100 13.92 0.67 3.42
N VAL A 101 13.45 0.34 2.21
CA VAL A 101 14.24 -0.43 1.23
C VAL A 101 15.47 0.35 0.77
N ALA A 102 15.36 1.66 0.55
CA ALA A 102 16.50 2.50 0.19
C ALA A 102 17.56 2.53 1.29
N ALA A 103 17.16 2.73 2.55
CA ALA A 103 18.07 2.71 3.69
C ALA A 103 18.80 1.36 3.80
N TYR A 104 18.08 0.25 3.56
CA TYR A 104 18.69 -1.07 3.52
C TYR A 104 19.70 -1.22 2.37
N ARG A 105 19.33 -0.85 1.15
CA ARG A 105 20.22 -0.95 -0.03
C ARG A 105 21.51 -0.16 0.19
N GLU A 106 21.44 1.04 0.74
CA GLU A 106 22.62 1.85 1.06
C GLU A 106 23.54 1.16 2.09
N LEU A 107 22.98 0.52 3.12
CA LEU A 107 23.75 -0.23 4.11
C LEU A 107 24.35 -1.53 3.54
N ALA A 108 23.68 -2.14 2.57
CA ALA A 108 24.19 -3.33 1.88
C ALA A 108 25.32 -3.02 0.86
N VAL A 109 25.44 -1.76 0.40
CA VAL A 109 26.43 -1.30 -0.60
C VAL A 109 27.75 -0.79 0.05
N LEU A 110 27.77 -0.53 1.36
CA LEU A 110 29.01 -0.19 2.06
C LEU A 110 30.01 -1.36 1.98
N PRO A 111 31.33 -1.10 1.79
CA PRO A 111 32.32 -2.16 1.67
C PRO A 111 32.26 -3.04 2.91
N ARG A 112 32.07 -4.35 2.72
CA ARG A 112 32.07 -5.34 3.80
C ARG A 112 33.42 -5.30 4.53
N ALA A 113 33.50 -4.49 5.56
CA ALA A 113 34.49 -4.61 6.62
C ALA A 113 33.77 -5.21 7.83
N ASP A 114 33.37 -6.49 7.76
CA ASP A 114 32.88 -7.35 8.86
C ASP A 114 31.91 -6.76 9.91
N GLU A 115 31.31 -5.59 9.68
CA GLU A 115 30.55 -4.91 10.71
C GLU A 115 29.05 -5.11 10.45
N PRO A 116 28.34 -5.76 11.38
CA PRO A 116 26.95 -6.12 11.19
C PRO A 116 26.08 -4.87 11.10
N VAL A 117 25.28 -4.78 10.03
CA VAL A 117 24.25 -3.75 9.83
C VAL A 117 23.40 -3.65 11.10
N ARG A 118 23.54 -2.56 11.85
CA ARG A 118 22.76 -2.33 13.07
C ARG A 118 21.35 -1.90 12.69
N LEU A 119 20.38 -2.76 12.99
CA LEU A 119 18.93 -2.51 12.80
C LEU A 119 18.49 -1.14 13.36
N ASP A 120 19.10 -0.68 14.45
CA ASP A 120 18.81 0.62 15.05
C ASP A 120 19.14 1.79 14.11
N ALA A 121 20.21 1.69 13.32
CA ALA A 121 20.59 2.73 12.36
C ALA A 121 19.62 2.80 11.16
N VAL A 122 19.08 1.65 10.72
CA VAL A 122 18.00 1.60 9.72
C VAL A 122 16.75 2.28 10.29
N ARG A 123 16.41 1.95 11.54
CA ARG A 123 15.21 2.45 12.22
C ARG A 123 15.26 3.96 12.43
N GLU A 124 16.39 4.50 12.86
CA GLU A 124 16.61 5.94 13.01
C GLU A 124 16.51 6.69 11.67
N ARG A 125 17.09 6.14 10.59
CA ARG A 125 17.02 6.77 9.26
C ARG A 125 15.60 6.77 8.69
N VAL A 126 14.85 5.69 8.87
CA VAL A 126 13.44 5.61 8.43
C VAL A 126 12.58 6.56 9.26
N ALA A 127 12.83 6.67 10.57
CA ALA A 127 12.14 7.63 11.43
C ALA A 127 12.46 9.09 11.05
N GLY A 128 13.72 9.41 10.73
CA GLY A 128 14.12 10.74 10.27
C GLY A 128 13.49 11.13 8.93
N ARG A 129 13.37 10.20 7.98
CA ARG A 129 12.71 10.46 6.68
C ARG A 129 11.19 10.60 6.80
N ARG A 130 10.54 9.93 7.78
CA ARG A 130 9.09 10.10 8.06
C ARG A 130 8.72 11.51 8.49
N GLN A 131 9.61 12.24 9.17
CA GLN A 131 9.32 13.61 9.64
C GLN A 131 9.31 14.64 8.49
N MET A 132 9.93 14.33 7.35
CA MET A 132 9.98 15.24 6.19
C MET A 132 8.74 15.19 5.29
N CYS A 133 7.86 14.20 5.43
CA CYS A 133 6.62 14.06 4.65
C CYS A 133 5.36 14.38 5.47
N THR A 134 5.45 15.31 6.43
CA THR A 134 4.27 15.84 7.11
C THR A 134 3.78 17.06 6.32
N PRO A 135 2.58 17.07 5.73
CA PRO A 135 2.07 18.28 5.10
C PRO A 135 1.83 19.34 6.19
N ALA A 136 2.19 20.58 5.88
CA ALA A 136 1.86 21.77 6.67
C ALA A 136 0.38 22.12 6.56
#